data_AF-A0A3R7A9C8-F1
#
_entry.id   AF-A0A3R7A9C8-F1
#
_cell.length_a   1.000
_cell.length_b   1.000
_cell.length_c   1.000
_cell.angle_alpha   90.00
_cell.angle_beta   90.00
_cell.angle_gamma   90.00
#
_symmetry.space_group_name_H-M   'P 1'
#
loop_
_entity.id
_entity.type
_entity.pdbx_description
1 polymer ?
#
loop_
_entity_poly.entity_id
_entity_poly.type
_entity_poly.pdbx_seq_one_letter_code
_entity_poly.pdbx_strand_id
1 'polypeptide(L)'
;MACAENMIRFALWMNVGMMFGFAIMSMFVNPFMGLFFLLGAAINICYINAVQNRIAFASAHLKLACVALSNHKSIFALALLFIFVQVAWLVTWSLSAVGVYQLFRSADPSCEQEESRGELCGGAGFNVTIFFLLVSVYWGQQVIQNVMTCTVAGTVATWWYNARTESAVAGSLYRSLTSSFGSICFGSLIVAVLQALRTV
;
A
#
# COMPACT_ATOMS: atom_id res chain seq x y z
N MET A 1 0.83 23.37 -18.51
CA MET A 1 1.91 23.18 -17.51
C MET A 1 1.46 23.31 -16.06
N ALA A 2 0.44 24.13 -15.76
CA ALA A 2 0.04 24.49 -14.40
C ALA A 2 -0.58 23.37 -13.55
N CYS A 3 -1.36 22.42 -14.11
CA CYS A 3 -2.13 21.48 -13.28
C CYS A 3 -1.27 20.58 -12.38
N ALA A 4 -0.19 19.97 -12.89
CA ALA A 4 0.65 19.08 -12.09
C ALA A 4 1.46 19.82 -11.02
N GLU A 5 1.95 21.02 -11.33
CA GLU A 5 2.66 21.86 -10.36
C GLU A 5 1.71 22.37 -9.27
N ASN A 6 0.51 22.80 -9.65
CA ASN A 6 -0.52 23.21 -8.70
C ASN A 6 -0.97 22.04 -7.82
N MET A 7 -1.08 20.83 -8.35
CA MET A 7 -1.37 19.63 -7.55
C MET A 7 -0.30 19.36 -6.48
N ILE A 8 0.99 19.45 -6.85
CA ILE A 8 2.09 19.24 -5.89
C ILE A 8 2.06 20.32 -4.81
N ARG A 9 1.93 21.60 -5.20
CA ARG A 9 1.86 22.71 -4.25
C ARG A 9 0.64 22.59 -3.34
N PHE A 10 -0.51 22.23 -3.90
CA PHE A 10 -1.75 22.01 -3.14
C PHE A 10 -1.60 20.89 -2.12
N ALA A 11 -1.06 19.72 -2.50
CA ALA A 11 -0.85 18.60 -1.59
C ALA A 11 0.09 18.97 -0.43
N LEU A 12 1.17 19.70 -0.70
CA LEU A 12 2.13 20.15 0.32
C LEU A 12 1.49 21.15 1.30
N TRP A 13 0.75 22.14 0.80
CA TRP A 13 0.07 23.12 1.65
C TRP A 13 -1.10 22.51 2.43
N MET A 14 -1.82 21.56 1.83
CA MET A 14 -2.86 20.79 2.53
C MET A 14 -2.29 19.98 3.69
N ASN A 15 -1.11 19.37 3.53
CA ASN A 15 -0.44 18.67 4.64
C ASN A 15 -0.10 19.61 5.80
N VAL A 16 0.42 20.81 5.50
CA VAL A 16 0.67 21.85 6.51
C VAL A 16 -0.63 22.25 7.19
N GLY A 17 -1.69 22.52 6.41
CA GLY A 17 -3.01 22.86 6.95
C GLY A 17 -3.58 21.78 7.88
N MET A 18 -3.45 20.49 7.50
CA MET A 18 -3.88 19.35 8.30
C MET A 18 -3.09 19.27 9.63
N MET A 19 -1.77 19.48 9.59
CA MET A 19 -0.92 19.55 10.79
C MET A 19 -1.32 20.70 11.73
N PHE A 20 -1.62 21.88 11.18
CA PHE A 20 -2.14 23.01 11.97
C PHE A 20 -3.50 22.70 12.58
N GLY A 21 -4.40 22.05 11.84
CA GLY A 21 -5.70 21.61 12.37
C GLY A 21 -5.55 20.65 13.55
N PHE A 22 -4.66 19.67 13.43
CA PHE A 22 -4.34 18.77 14.55
C PHE A 22 -3.67 19.46 15.72
N ALA A 23 -2.80 20.45 15.47
CA ALA A 23 -2.20 21.24 16.54
C ALA A 23 -3.25 21.97 17.37
N ILE A 24 -4.21 22.65 16.72
CA ILE A 24 -5.29 23.38 17.42
C ILE A 24 -6.16 22.40 18.21
N MET A 25 -6.59 21.30 17.59
CA MET A 25 -7.42 20.30 18.28
C MET A 25 -6.71 19.66 19.48
N SER A 26 -5.41 19.38 19.35
CA SER A 26 -4.64 18.74 20.42
C SER A 26 -4.27 19.70 21.56
N MET A 27 -4.20 21.01 21.34
CA MET A 27 -3.96 22.00 22.41
C MET A 27 -5.05 22.00 23.50
N PHE A 28 -6.29 21.62 23.16
CA PHE A 28 -7.38 21.50 24.14
C PHE A 28 -7.27 20.26 25.04
N VAL A 29 -6.53 19.23 24.60
CA VAL A 29 -6.35 17.98 25.35
C VAL A 29 -5.02 17.98 26.09
N ASN A 30 -3.93 18.31 25.39
CA ASN A 30 -2.59 18.39 25.97
C ASN A 30 -1.73 19.44 25.23
N PRO A 31 -1.31 20.52 25.90
CA PRO A 31 -0.53 21.59 25.28
C PRO A 31 0.79 21.13 24.66
N PHE A 32 1.45 20.12 25.24
CA PHE A 32 2.73 19.61 24.71
C PHE A 32 2.56 18.91 23.36
N MET A 33 1.44 18.21 23.15
CA MET A 33 1.14 17.54 21.89
C MET A 33 0.85 18.55 20.77
N GLY A 34 0.15 19.63 21.11
CA GLY A 34 -0.07 20.75 20.20
C GLY A 34 1.23 21.42 19.75
N LEU A 35 2.17 21.66 20.68
CA LEU A 35 3.49 22.20 20.37
C LEU A 35 4.28 21.28 19.42
N PHE A 36 4.21 19.96 19.62
CA PHE A 36 4.85 18.98 18.73
C PHE A 36 4.32 19.06 17.29
N PHE A 37 3.00 19.15 17.11
CA PHE A 37 2.40 19.32 15.78
C PHE A 37 2.73 20.67 15.14
N LEU A 38 2.79 21.75 15.93
CA LEU A 38 3.24 23.06 15.44
C LEU A 38 4.69 23.04 14.96
N LEU A 39 5.58 22.38 15.71
CA LEU A 39 6.96 22.18 15.29
C LEU A 39 7.02 21.38 13.99
N GLY A 40 6.24 20.30 13.89
CA GLY A 40 6.11 19.52 12.65
C GLY A 40 5.61 20.33 11.45
N ALA A 41 4.66 21.24 11.67
CA ALA A 41 4.16 22.16 10.65
C ALA A 41 5.24 23.18 10.22
N ALA A 42 6.00 23.74 11.16
CA ALA A 42 7.11 24.65 10.87
C ALA A 42 8.21 23.96 10.05
N ILE A 43 8.57 22.73 10.40
CA ILE A 43 9.52 21.91 9.63
C ILE A 43 8.99 21.67 8.21
N ASN A 44 7.70 21.34 8.05
CA ASN A 44 7.09 21.17 6.73
C ASN A 44 7.11 22.46 5.90
N ILE A 45 6.89 23.63 6.50
CA ILE A 45 7.00 24.92 5.80
C ILE A 45 8.43 25.16 5.33
N CYS A 46 9.43 24.94 6.20
CA CYS A 46 10.84 25.03 5.83
C CYS A 46 11.19 24.08 4.68
N TYR A 47 10.68 22.85 4.73
CA TYR A 47 10.83 21.86 3.67
C TYR A 47 10.22 22.33 2.34
N ILE A 48 9.01 22.88 2.36
CA ILE A 48 8.33 23.43 1.17
C ILE A 48 9.19 24.50 0.52
N ASN A 49 9.79 25.40 1.30
CA ASN A 49 10.65 26.46 0.78
C ASN A 49 11.94 25.90 0.17
N ALA A 50 12.56 24.90 0.81
CA ALA A 50 13.77 24.26 0.30
C ALA A 50 13.53 23.46 -1.00
N VAL A 51 12.35 22.89 -1.19
CA VAL A 51 12.04 22.00 -2.33
C VAL A 51 11.46 22.73 -3.54
N GLN A 52 11.11 24.03 -3.45
CA GLN A 52 10.49 24.80 -4.55
C GLN A 52 11.22 24.61 -5.90
N ASN A 53 12.55 24.68 -5.89
CA ASN A 53 13.38 24.56 -7.10
C ASN A 53 13.28 23.18 -7.77
N ARG A 54 12.91 22.12 -7.03
CA ARG A 54 12.76 20.75 -7.55
C ARG A 54 11.35 20.45 -8.03
N ILE A 55 10.36 21.30 -7.73
CA ILE A 55 8.95 21.08 -8.11
C ILE A 55 8.80 21.07 -9.64
N ALA A 56 9.52 21.95 -10.34
CA ALA A 56 9.48 22.00 -11.80
C ALA A 56 9.90 20.65 -12.44
N PHE A 57 11.00 20.07 -11.95
CA PHE A 57 11.52 18.78 -12.39
C PHE A 57 10.56 17.62 -12.08
N ALA A 58 9.99 17.58 -10.88
CA ALA A 58 8.99 16.58 -10.49
C ALA A 58 7.72 16.69 -11.37
N SER A 59 7.28 17.92 -11.66
CA SER A 59 6.12 18.15 -12.53
C SER A 59 6.36 17.67 -13.97
N ALA A 60 7.59 17.77 -14.48
CA ALA A 60 7.95 17.27 -15.80
C ALA A 60 7.89 15.73 -15.85
N HIS A 61 8.38 15.06 -14.81
CA HIS A 61 8.30 13.60 -14.66
C HIS A 61 6.86 13.11 -14.58
N LEU A 62 6.01 13.75 -13.77
CA LEU A 62 4.59 13.39 -13.69
C LEU A 62 3.87 13.55 -15.03
N LYS A 63 4.15 14.63 -15.77
CA LYS A 63 3.57 14.84 -17.11
C LYS A 63 4.02 13.74 -18.07
N LEU A 64 5.31 13.39 -18.07
CA LEU A 64 5.85 12.33 -18.90
C LEU A 64 5.19 10.98 -18.58
N ALA A 65 5.03 10.67 -17.29
CA ALA A 65 4.32 9.48 -16.84
C ALA A 65 2.86 9.48 -17.32
N CYS A 66 2.13 10.60 -17.19
CA CYS A 66 0.77 10.73 -17.69
C CYS A 66 0.68 10.49 -19.20
N VAL A 67 1.61 11.04 -19.99
CA VAL A 67 1.66 10.84 -21.44
C VAL A 67 1.90 9.36 -21.78
N ALA A 68 2.85 8.72 -21.10
CA ALA A 68 3.15 7.30 -21.30
C ALA A 68 1.93 6.40 -21.01
N LEU A 69 1.22 6.68 -19.91
CA LEU A 69 0.02 5.95 -19.50
C LEU A 69 -1.18 6.25 -20.40
N SER A 70 -1.37 7.50 -20.83
CA SER A 70 -2.52 7.89 -21.68
C SER A 70 -2.48 7.25 -23.06
N ASN A 71 -1.29 6.92 -23.56
CA ASN A 71 -1.13 6.19 -24.81
C ASN A 71 -1.57 4.72 -24.71
N HIS A 72 -1.69 4.17 -23.49
CA HIS A 72 -2.05 2.78 -23.23
C HIS A 72 -3.26 2.68 -22.29
N LYS A 73 -4.46 2.97 -22.82
CA LYS A 73 -5.71 2.97 -22.03
C LYS A 73 -6.02 1.63 -21.34
N SER A 74 -5.51 0.52 -21.86
CA SER A 74 -5.68 -0.82 -21.26
C SER A 74 -5.06 -0.95 -19.87
N ILE A 75 -4.12 -0.09 -19.48
CA ILE A 75 -3.58 -0.05 -18.10
C ILE A 75 -4.70 0.25 -17.09
N PHE A 76 -5.63 1.15 -17.41
CA PHE A 76 -6.71 1.50 -16.48
C PHE A 76 -7.69 0.34 -16.29
N ALA A 77 -8.01 -0.39 -17.37
CA ALA A 77 -8.82 -1.60 -17.29
C ALA A 77 -8.11 -2.70 -16.47
N LEU A 78 -6.79 -2.85 -16.65
CA LEU A 78 -6.00 -3.79 -15.87
C LEU A 78 -5.94 -3.41 -14.38
N ALA A 79 -5.78 -2.12 -14.06
CA ALA A 79 -5.80 -1.64 -12.69
C ALA A 79 -7.15 -1.93 -12.02
N LEU A 80 -8.27 -1.71 -12.72
CA LEU A 80 -9.61 -2.06 -12.24
C LEU A 80 -9.71 -3.58 -11.97
N LEU A 81 -9.21 -4.41 -12.87
CA LEU A 81 -9.18 -5.87 -12.69
C LEU A 81 -8.39 -6.27 -11.44
N PHE A 82 -7.22 -5.67 -11.22
CA PHE A 82 -6.38 -5.97 -10.05
C PHE A 82 -7.03 -5.56 -8.74
N ILE A 83 -7.87 -4.52 -8.73
CA ILE A 83 -8.70 -4.18 -7.57
C ILE A 83 -9.68 -5.31 -7.25
N PHE A 84 -10.35 -5.89 -8.25
CA PHE A 84 -11.23 -7.04 -8.03
C PHE A 84 -10.48 -8.26 -7.51
N VAL A 85 -9.29 -8.55 -8.07
CA VAL A 85 -8.43 -9.64 -7.58
C VAL A 85 -8.01 -9.39 -6.13
N GLN A 86 -7.67 -8.14 -5.78
CA GLN A 86 -7.31 -7.75 -4.42
C GLN A 86 -8.46 -7.93 -3.43
N VAL A 87 -9.69 -7.56 -3.83
CA VAL A 87 -10.88 -7.76 -3.01
C VAL A 87 -11.19 -9.25 -2.85
N ALA A 88 -11.11 -10.03 -3.92
CA ALA A 88 -11.32 -11.48 -3.87
C ALA A 88 -10.33 -12.15 -2.90
N TRP A 89 -9.04 -11.80 -2.96
CA TRP A 89 -8.03 -12.29 -2.02
C TRP A 89 -8.37 -11.95 -0.55
N LEU A 90 -8.79 -10.71 -0.28
CA LEU A 90 -9.19 -10.28 1.06
C LEU A 90 -10.43 -11.01 1.57
N VAL A 91 -11.41 -11.27 0.70
CA VAL A 91 -12.60 -12.05 1.05
C VAL A 91 -12.21 -13.49 1.40
N THR A 92 -11.42 -14.16 0.55
CA THR A 92 -10.93 -15.52 0.82
C THR A 92 -10.18 -15.58 2.15
N TRP A 93 -9.27 -14.63 2.38
CA TRP A 93 -8.53 -14.56 3.63
C TRP A 93 -9.42 -14.34 4.85
N SER A 94 -10.41 -13.44 4.76
CA SER A 94 -11.34 -13.13 5.85
C SER A 94 -12.19 -14.35 6.21
N LEU A 95 -12.69 -15.10 5.21
CA LEU A 95 -13.42 -16.34 5.43
C LEU A 95 -12.54 -17.40 6.10
N SER A 96 -11.29 -17.54 5.67
CA SER A 96 -10.33 -18.43 6.32
C SER A 96 -10.04 -18.02 7.77
N ALA A 97 -9.88 -16.73 8.05
CA ALA A 97 -9.65 -16.21 9.38
C ALA A 97 -10.80 -16.53 10.34
N VAL A 98 -12.05 -16.30 9.89
CA VAL A 98 -13.25 -16.64 10.67
C VAL A 98 -13.35 -18.15 10.90
N GLY A 99 -13.08 -18.96 9.88
CA GLY A 99 -13.12 -20.42 10.00
C GLY A 99 -12.08 -20.96 10.99
N VAL A 100 -10.85 -20.44 10.94
CA VAL A 100 -9.78 -20.80 11.90
C VAL A 100 -10.18 -20.40 13.32
N TYR A 101 -10.70 -19.19 13.51
CA TYR A 101 -11.16 -18.73 14.82
C TYR A 101 -12.26 -19.65 15.40
N GLN A 102 -13.25 -20.03 14.58
CA GLN A 102 -14.31 -20.94 15.00
C GLN A 102 -13.79 -22.34 15.34
N LEU A 103 -12.81 -22.86 14.57
CA LEU A 103 -12.21 -24.16 14.83
C LEU A 103 -11.52 -24.19 16.21
N PHE A 104 -10.65 -23.22 16.50
CA PHE A 104 -9.97 -23.14 17.80
C PHE A 104 -10.95 -22.91 18.96
N ARG A 105 -11.99 -22.08 18.76
CA ARG A 105 -13.06 -21.88 19.74
C ARG A 105 -13.81 -23.19 20.07
N SER A 106 -14.04 -24.05 19.08
CA SER A 106 -14.77 -25.32 19.27
C SER A 106 -13.89 -26.46 19.80
N ALA A 107 -12.59 -26.42 19.53
CA ALA A 107 -11.65 -27.48 19.90
C ALA A 107 -11.13 -27.36 21.34
N ASP A 108 -11.13 -26.15 21.90
CA ASP A 108 -10.58 -25.87 23.22
C ASP A 108 -11.69 -25.90 24.30
N PRO A 109 -11.72 -26.91 25.20
CA PRO A 109 -12.73 -27.01 26.24
C PRO A 109 -12.60 -25.93 27.33
N SER A 110 -11.45 -25.26 27.44
CA SER A 110 -11.20 -24.15 28.37
C SER A 110 -11.50 -22.77 27.79
N CYS A 111 -11.93 -22.68 26.52
CA CYS A 111 -12.10 -21.42 25.80
C CYS A 111 -13.04 -20.42 26.50
N GLU A 112 -14.14 -20.87 27.13
CA GLU A 112 -15.03 -19.97 27.87
C GLU A 112 -14.32 -19.27 29.05
N GLN A 113 -13.39 -19.97 29.70
CA GLN A 113 -12.61 -19.43 30.81
C GLN A 113 -11.53 -18.47 30.30
N GLU A 114 -10.88 -18.76 29.17
CA GLU A 114 -9.90 -17.87 28.54
C GLU A 114 -10.55 -16.58 28.02
N GLU A 115 -11.71 -16.69 27.35
CA GLU A 115 -12.47 -15.53 26.85
C GLU A 115 -12.90 -14.62 28.03
N SER A 116 -13.27 -15.21 29.18
CA SER A 116 -13.60 -14.44 30.39
C SER A 116 -12.41 -13.67 30.99
N ARG A 117 -11.17 -14.11 30.69
CA ARG A 117 -9.93 -13.44 31.07
C ARG A 117 -9.44 -12.44 30.02
N GLY A 118 -10.12 -12.36 28.87
CA GLY A 118 -9.69 -11.56 27.72
C GLY A 118 -8.55 -12.20 26.93
N GLU A 119 -8.31 -13.50 27.10
CA GLU A 119 -7.32 -14.27 26.35
C GLU A 119 -7.97 -14.92 25.12
N LEU A 120 -7.15 -15.16 24.09
CA LEU A 120 -7.58 -15.79 22.84
C LEU A 120 -7.52 -17.32 22.96
N CYS A 121 -8.58 -17.99 22.53
CA CYS A 121 -8.68 -19.45 22.60
C CYS A 121 -7.65 -20.16 21.73
N GLY A 122 -7.06 -21.26 22.22
CA GLY A 122 -6.14 -22.12 21.47
C GLY A 122 -4.65 -21.84 21.67
N GLY A 123 -4.29 -20.94 22.60
CA GLY A 123 -2.93 -20.73 23.10
C GLY A 123 -1.85 -20.59 22.00
N ALA A 124 -0.73 -21.31 22.16
CA ALA A 124 0.40 -21.23 21.24
C ALA A 124 0.07 -21.68 19.81
N GLY A 125 -0.84 -22.66 19.65
CA GLY A 125 -1.28 -23.14 18.34
C GLY A 125 -2.03 -22.06 17.56
N PHE A 126 -2.91 -21.30 18.24
CA PHE A 126 -3.60 -20.16 17.65
C PHE A 126 -2.63 -19.06 17.21
N ASN A 127 -1.65 -18.71 18.06
CA ASN A 127 -0.66 -17.66 17.76
C ASN A 127 0.17 -17.99 16.51
N VAL A 128 0.67 -19.22 16.38
CA VAL A 128 1.41 -19.66 15.20
C VAL A 128 0.53 -19.63 13.95
N THR A 129 -0.74 -20.06 14.08
CA THR A 129 -1.69 -20.07 12.96
C THR A 129 -1.99 -18.65 12.47
N ILE A 130 -2.29 -17.73 13.39
CA ILE A 130 -2.53 -16.32 13.07
C ILE A 130 -1.29 -15.68 12.45
N PHE A 131 -0.08 -15.99 12.93
CA PHE A 131 1.14 -15.48 12.33
C PHE A 131 1.26 -15.86 10.85
N PHE A 132 1.10 -17.14 10.50
CA PHE A 132 1.14 -17.57 9.09
C PHE A 132 -0.04 -17.03 8.28
N LEU A 133 -1.20 -16.84 8.92
CA LEU A 133 -2.35 -16.20 8.29
C LEU A 133 -2.06 -14.73 7.97
N LEU A 134 -1.39 -13.97 8.85
CA LEU A 134 -0.92 -12.61 8.60
C LEU A 134 0.12 -12.57 7.48
N VAL A 135 1.09 -13.49 7.50
CA VAL A 135 2.06 -13.62 6.39
C VAL A 135 1.33 -13.84 5.06
N SER A 136 0.29 -14.67 5.04
CA SER A 136 -0.50 -14.94 3.83
C SER A 136 -1.22 -13.70 3.28
N VAL A 137 -1.90 -12.91 4.12
CA VAL A 137 -2.59 -11.69 3.62
C VAL A 137 -1.60 -10.67 3.10
N TYR A 138 -0.52 -10.40 3.85
CA TYR A 138 0.49 -9.44 3.44
C TYR A 138 1.20 -9.92 2.17
N TRP A 139 1.53 -11.20 2.08
CA TRP A 139 2.16 -11.75 0.89
C TRP A 139 1.28 -11.58 -0.35
N GLY A 140 0.01 -11.98 -0.29
CA GLY A 140 -0.88 -11.84 -1.44
C GLY A 140 -1.12 -10.39 -1.85
N GLN A 141 -1.29 -9.48 -0.89
CA GLN A 141 -1.38 -8.04 -1.16
C GLN A 141 -0.14 -7.50 -1.88
N GLN A 142 1.05 -7.82 -1.36
CA GLN A 142 2.31 -7.38 -1.93
C GLN A 142 2.52 -7.96 -3.33
N VAL A 143 2.19 -9.23 -3.56
CA VAL A 143 2.31 -9.87 -4.89
C VAL A 143 1.43 -9.16 -5.90
N ILE A 144 0.14 -8.94 -5.59
CA ILE A 144 -0.80 -8.28 -6.50
C ILE A 144 -0.31 -6.86 -6.84
N GLN A 145 0.13 -6.09 -5.84
CA GLN A 145 0.66 -4.73 -6.02
C GLN A 145 1.96 -4.72 -6.85
N ASN A 146 2.86 -5.66 -6.59
CA ASN A 146 4.16 -5.73 -7.26
C ASN A 146 4.01 -6.20 -8.72
N VAL A 147 3.12 -7.15 -9.01
CA VAL A 147 2.80 -7.54 -10.40
C VAL A 147 2.28 -6.34 -11.19
N MET A 148 1.38 -5.54 -10.60
CA MET A 148 0.88 -4.32 -11.25
C MET A 148 2.06 -3.34 -11.50
N THR A 149 2.87 -3.10 -10.48
CA THR A 149 4.02 -2.17 -10.55
C THR A 149 5.01 -2.57 -11.63
N CYS A 150 5.39 -3.86 -11.70
CA CYS A 150 6.25 -4.39 -12.76
C CYS A 150 5.59 -4.28 -14.14
N THR A 151 4.28 -4.50 -14.23
CA THR A 151 3.53 -4.37 -15.49
C THR A 151 3.55 -2.93 -16.01
N VAL A 152 3.32 -1.94 -15.14
CA VAL A 152 3.37 -0.53 -15.52
C VAL A 152 4.79 -0.10 -15.87
N ALA A 153 5.80 -0.50 -15.07
CA ALA A 153 7.19 -0.22 -15.38
C ALA A 153 7.60 -0.80 -16.75
N GLY A 154 7.23 -2.04 -17.04
CA GLY A 154 7.48 -2.69 -18.32
C GLY A 154 6.74 -2.01 -19.49
N THR A 155 5.52 -1.52 -19.24
CA THR A 155 4.74 -0.79 -20.25
C THR A 155 5.39 0.56 -20.56
N VAL A 156 5.80 1.32 -19.54
CA VAL A 156 6.50 2.59 -19.70
C VAL A 156 7.84 2.39 -20.41
N ALA A 157 8.58 1.34 -20.07
CA ALA A 157 9.82 0.99 -20.79
C ALA A 157 9.55 0.66 -22.26
N THR A 158 8.51 -0.11 -22.56
CA THR A 158 8.12 -0.44 -23.94
C THR A 158 7.69 0.82 -24.70
N TRP A 159 6.94 1.72 -24.07
CA TRP A 159 6.57 3.01 -24.62
C TRP A 159 7.79 3.88 -24.96
N TRP A 160 8.79 3.90 -24.07
CA TRP A 160 10.01 4.69 -24.25
C TRP A 160 10.89 4.18 -25.39
N TYR A 161 11.13 2.85 -25.45
CA TYR A 161 12.04 2.26 -26.43
C TYR A 161 11.38 1.86 -27.75
N ASN A 162 10.08 1.54 -27.76
CA ASN A 162 9.35 1.06 -28.93
C ASN A 162 7.89 1.56 -28.92
N ALA A 163 7.70 2.84 -29.22
CA ALA A 163 6.41 3.53 -29.18
C ALA A 163 5.31 2.96 -30.11
N ARG A 164 5.64 2.05 -31.03
CA ARG A 164 4.69 1.44 -31.99
C ARG A 164 4.13 0.08 -31.55
N THR A 165 4.45 -0.39 -30.34
CA THR A 165 4.04 -1.72 -29.89
C THR A 165 2.61 -1.72 -29.36
N GLU A 166 1.65 -2.26 -30.12
CA GLU A 166 0.21 -2.25 -29.74
C GLU A 166 -0.11 -3.08 -28.49
N SER A 167 0.76 -4.02 -28.10
CA SER A 167 0.53 -4.95 -26.99
C SER A 167 1.45 -4.75 -25.78
N ALA A 168 1.96 -3.52 -25.57
CA ALA A 168 2.92 -3.21 -24.50
C ALA A 168 2.46 -3.62 -23.09
N VAL A 169 1.17 -3.45 -22.78
CA VAL A 169 0.58 -3.81 -21.48
C VAL A 169 0.50 -5.32 -21.31
N ALA A 170 -0.07 -6.02 -22.29
CA ALA A 170 -0.26 -7.47 -22.23
C ALA A 170 1.08 -8.22 -22.19
N GLY A 171 2.06 -7.79 -22.99
CA GLY A 171 3.41 -8.36 -22.96
C GLY A 171 4.12 -8.12 -21.63
N SER A 172 3.95 -6.93 -21.03
CA SER A 172 4.53 -6.62 -19.71
C SER A 172 3.87 -7.38 -18.58
N LEU A 173 2.55 -7.57 -18.64
CA LEU A 173 1.81 -8.41 -17.71
C LEU A 173 2.24 -9.86 -17.80
N TYR A 174 2.33 -10.40 -19.02
CA TYR A 174 2.77 -11.78 -19.26
C TYR A 174 4.15 -12.04 -18.65
N ARG A 175 5.13 -11.17 -18.90
CA ARG A 175 6.47 -11.30 -18.29
C ARG A 175 6.44 -11.21 -16.76
N SER A 176 5.61 -10.32 -16.21
CA SER A 176 5.43 -10.16 -14.77
C SER A 176 4.81 -11.41 -14.12
N LEU A 177 3.93 -12.11 -14.84
CA LEU A 177 3.27 -13.34 -14.38
C LEU A 177 4.00 -14.64 -14.75
N THR A 178 5.07 -14.58 -15.53
CA THR A 178 5.83 -15.76 -15.94
C THR A 178 7.29 -15.65 -15.51
N SER A 179 8.14 -15.05 -16.33
CA SER A 179 9.59 -14.99 -16.13
C SER A 179 10.00 -14.27 -14.85
N SER A 180 9.27 -13.23 -14.46
CA SER A 180 9.60 -12.40 -13.29
C SER A 180 8.77 -12.74 -12.05
N PHE A 181 7.78 -13.64 -12.18
CA PHE A 181 6.83 -13.92 -11.11
C PHE A 181 7.50 -14.49 -9.87
N GLY A 182 8.49 -15.39 -10.04
CA GLY A 182 9.25 -15.96 -8.92
C GLY A 182 9.93 -14.89 -8.06
N SER A 183 10.61 -13.93 -8.69
CA SER A 183 11.27 -12.82 -7.99
C SER A 183 10.26 -11.88 -7.32
N ILE A 184 9.12 -11.61 -7.98
CA ILE A 184 8.04 -10.81 -7.40
C ILE A 184 7.48 -11.49 -6.15
N CYS A 185 7.20 -12.79 -6.21
CA CYS A 185 6.69 -13.58 -5.09
C CYS A 185 7.69 -13.65 -3.93
N PHE A 186 8.97 -13.86 -4.23
CA PHE A 186 10.02 -13.93 -3.21
C PHE A 186 10.24 -12.59 -2.52
N GLY A 187 10.33 -11.50 -3.28
CA GLY A 187 10.45 -10.15 -2.71
C GLY A 187 9.25 -9.78 -1.84
N SER A 188 8.05 -10.14 -2.29
CA SER A 188 6.80 -9.94 -1.54
C SER A 188 6.77 -10.74 -0.23
N LEU A 189 7.34 -11.95 -0.21
CA LEU A 189 7.39 -12.81 0.98
C LEU A 189 8.26 -12.21 2.08
N ILE A 190 9.43 -11.66 1.72
CA ILE A 190 10.32 -11.00 2.69
C ILE A 190 9.57 -9.84 3.37
N VAL A 191 8.91 -8.99 2.58
CA VAL A 191 8.12 -7.86 3.09
C VAL A 191 6.97 -8.35 3.98
N ALA A 192 6.27 -9.41 3.56
CA ALA A 192 5.14 -9.97 4.30
C ALA A 192 5.54 -10.53 5.67
N VAL A 193 6.66 -11.24 5.76
CA VAL A 193 7.20 -11.75 7.03
C VAL A 193 7.56 -10.60 7.97
N LEU A 194 8.23 -9.57 7.47
CA LEU A 194 8.55 -8.39 8.28
C LEU A 194 7.30 -7.65 8.77
N GLN A 195 6.26 -7.55 7.94
CA GLN A 195 4.99 -6.94 8.34
C GLN A 195 4.25 -7.79 9.39
N ALA A 196 4.24 -9.11 9.24
CA ALA A 196 3.66 -10.02 10.22
C ALA A 196 4.39 -9.93 11.57
N LEU A 197 5.72 -9.95 11.57
CA LEU A 197 6.56 -9.79 12.77
C LEU A 197 6.38 -8.44 13.48
N ARG A 198 5.99 -7.39 12.76
CA ARG A 198 5.68 -6.09 13.34
C ARG A 198 4.29 -6.04 13.96
N THR A 199 3.37 -6.87 13.46
CA THR A 199 1.96 -6.86 13.86
C THR A 199 1.72 -7.68 15.12
N VAL A 200 2.46 -8.78 15.28
CA VAL A 200 2.48 -9.64 16.46
C VAL A 200 3.50 -9.12 17.46
#